data_AF-A0A7X2TZB2-F1
#
_entry.id   AF-A0A7X2TZB2-F1
#
_cell.length_a   1.000
_cell.length_b   1.000
_cell.length_c   1.000
_cell.angle_alpha   90.00
_cell.angle_beta   90.00
_cell.angle_gamma   90.00
#
_symmetry.space_group_name_H-M   'P 1'
#
loop_
_entity.id
_entity.type
_entity.pdbx_description
1 polymer ?
#
loop_
_entity_poly.entity_id
_entity_poly.type
_entity_poly.pdbx_seq_one_letter_code
_entity_poly.pdbx_strand_id
1 'polypeptide(L)'
;MKALLFLAASLFACGQIDQPRIGVMLDQRGNARAVIGVAGSATTSEPIWQGVSSLACSAQVCVAKVQNALLLSSGETVEAPPGQAVVAIEGGTVYAYFAAVGQLMQWRDGQLEPVHDAPDGELLDLRVARDGLQYAVRRAGGVWAGGEYLGDATAVLLLDGGALLATGEQVRLLRPDGTEMAFPVPGVASFVRMSDGYVQMIAPHGMWALRIEPGHEQVFLLPGVSQE
;
A
#
# COMPACT_ATOMS: atom_id res chain seq x y z
N MET A 1 31.09 -40.18 -50.54
CA MET A 1 31.46 -39.24 -49.46
C MET A 1 30.30 -38.29 -49.24
N LYS A 2 29.51 -38.47 -48.17
CA LYS A 2 28.40 -37.58 -47.79
C LYS A 2 28.88 -36.69 -46.65
N ALA A 3 29.02 -35.39 -46.91
CA ALA A 3 29.27 -34.39 -45.89
C ALA A 3 27.92 -33.98 -45.27
N LEU A 4 27.70 -34.34 -44.00
CA LEU A 4 26.58 -33.86 -43.19
C LEU A 4 26.99 -32.51 -42.59
N LEU A 5 26.37 -31.42 -43.05
CA LEU A 5 26.44 -30.11 -42.40
C LEU A 5 25.47 -30.12 -41.20
N PHE A 6 26.02 -30.19 -39.98
CA PHE A 6 25.28 -29.91 -38.74
C PHE A 6 25.47 -28.42 -38.43
N LEU A 7 24.51 -27.58 -38.82
CA LEU A 7 24.45 -26.17 -38.44
C LEU A 7 23.74 -26.07 -37.09
N ALA A 8 24.51 -25.95 -36.00
CA ALA A 8 23.97 -25.74 -34.67
C ALA A 8 23.52 -24.28 -34.50
N ALA A 9 22.21 -24.05 -34.50
CA ALA A 9 21.61 -22.77 -34.15
C ALA A 9 21.60 -22.60 -32.62
N SER A 10 22.65 -22.00 -32.05
CA SER A 10 22.67 -21.56 -30.66
C SER A 10 21.96 -20.20 -30.55
N LEU A 11 20.66 -20.22 -30.26
CA LEU A 11 19.89 -19.05 -29.87
C LEU A 11 20.35 -18.62 -28.46
N PHE A 12 21.04 -17.48 -28.38
CA PHE A 12 21.33 -16.83 -27.10
C PHE A 12 20.03 -16.25 -26.55
N ALA A 13 19.42 -16.94 -25.59
CA ALA A 13 18.38 -16.38 -24.74
C ALA A 13 19.06 -15.44 -23.72
N CYS A 14 19.22 -14.17 -24.08
CA CYS A 14 19.45 -13.13 -23.08
C CYS A 14 18.15 -12.93 -22.32
N GLY A 15 17.94 -13.72 -21.27
CA GLY A 15 16.88 -13.46 -20.31
C GLY A 15 17.13 -12.09 -19.71
N GLN A 16 16.26 -11.13 -20.03
CA GLN A 16 16.21 -9.84 -19.35
C GLN A 16 15.91 -10.16 -17.88
N ILE A 17 16.89 -9.98 -17.00
CA ILE A 17 16.66 -10.11 -15.56
C ILE A 17 15.71 -8.97 -15.21
N ASP A 18 14.46 -9.29 -14.94
CA ASP A 18 13.51 -8.33 -14.40
C ASP A 18 14.10 -7.73 -13.12
N GLN A 19 14.15 -6.41 -13.07
CA GLN A 19 14.65 -5.73 -11.89
C GLN A 19 13.70 -6.02 -10.72
N PRO A 20 14.21 -6.47 -9.56
CA PRO A 20 13.35 -6.81 -8.43
C PRO A 20 12.55 -5.58 -8.01
N ARG A 21 11.23 -5.72 -7.89
CA ARG A 21 10.32 -4.64 -7.50
C ARG A 21 9.92 -4.81 -6.04
N ILE A 22 10.12 -3.77 -5.25
CA ILE A 22 9.70 -3.72 -3.84
C ILE A 22 8.21 -3.36 -3.75
N GLY A 23 7.74 -2.48 -4.64
CA GLY A 23 6.36 -2.01 -4.67
C GLY A 23 6.23 -0.66 -5.37
N VAL A 24 5.16 0.07 -5.06
CA VAL A 24 4.95 1.46 -5.53
C VAL A 24 4.82 2.37 -4.31
N MET A 25 5.48 3.52 -4.33
CA MET A 25 5.39 4.54 -3.30
C MET A 25 4.78 5.83 -3.85
N LEU A 26 4.28 6.67 -2.96
CA LEU A 26 3.88 8.04 -3.25
C LEU A 26 5.04 8.99 -2.90
N ASP A 27 5.48 9.85 -3.82
CA ASP A 27 6.47 10.90 -3.51
C ASP A 27 5.81 12.15 -2.90
N GLN A 28 6.62 13.10 -2.42
CA GLN A 28 6.14 14.34 -1.79
C GLN A 28 5.30 15.24 -2.71
N ARG A 29 5.39 15.05 -4.04
CA ARG A 29 4.63 15.80 -5.04
C ARG A 29 3.34 15.09 -5.44
N GLY A 30 3.01 13.98 -4.77
CA GLY A 30 1.85 13.17 -5.10
C GLY A 30 2.04 12.36 -6.39
N ASN A 31 3.28 12.00 -6.75
CA ASN A 31 3.50 11.07 -7.86
C ASN A 31 3.65 9.65 -7.33
N ALA A 32 2.95 8.71 -7.97
CA ALA A 32 3.20 7.29 -7.73
C ALA A 32 4.45 6.86 -8.52
N ARG A 33 5.41 6.19 -7.86
CA ARG A 33 6.66 5.72 -8.46
C ARG A 33 6.91 4.26 -8.07
N ALA A 34 7.35 3.45 -9.02
CA ALA A 34 7.81 2.11 -8.70
C ALA A 34 9.12 2.21 -7.92
N VAL A 35 9.23 1.39 -6.87
CA VAL A 35 10.46 1.21 -6.09
C VAL A 35 11.12 -0.08 -6.54
N ILE A 36 12.33 0.06 -7.08
CA ILE A 36 13.05 -1.00 -7.76
C ILE A 36 14.37 -1.25 -7.01
N GLY A 37 14.64 -2.51 -6.68
CA GLY A 37 15.82 -2.94 -5.97
C GLY A 37 15.53 -4.04 -4.96
N VAL A 38 16.42 -4.14 -3.96
CA VAL A 38 16.32 -5.09 -2.86
C VAL A 38 16.37 -4.35 -1.53
N ALA A 39 16.07 -5.03 -0.43
CA ALA A 39 16.24 -4.47 0.91
C ALA A 39 17.66 -3.88 1.07
N GLY A 40 17.75 -2.60 1.44
CA GLY A 40 19.03 -1.88 1.62
C GLY A 40 19.63 -1.24 0.37
N SER A 41 19.12 -1.49 -0.84
CA SER A 41 19.56 -0.80 -2.07
C SER A 41 18.41 -0.73 -3.08
N ALA A 42 17.80 0.45 -3.18
CA ALA A 42 16.65 0.69 -4.05
C ALA A 42 16.71 2.08 -4.70
N THR A 43 16.09 2.19 -5.86
CA THR A 43 15.86 3.44 -6.59
C THR A 43 14.38 3.58 -6.95
N THR A 44 13.98 4.76 -7.37
CA THR A 44 12.62 5.04 -7.85
C THR A 44 12.61 5.21 -9.37
N SER A 45 11.53 4.77 -9.99
CA SER A 45 11.29 5.01 -11.41
C SER A 45 10.84 6.45 -11.66
N GLU A 46 10.69 6.79 -12.95
CA GLU A 46 9.82 7.90 -13.36
C GLU A 46 8.39 7.72 -12.83
N PRO A 47 7.61 8.83 -12.67
CA PRO A 47 6.22 8.74 -12.26
C PRO A 47 5.41 7.82 -13.16
N ILE A 48 4.70 6.85 -12.57
CA ILE A 48 3.70 6.05 -13.30
C ILE A 48 2.34 6.76 -13.29
N TRP A 49 2.05 7.53 -12.23
CA TRP A 49 0.88 8.41 -12.12
C TRP A 49 1.23 9.70 -11.40
N GLN A 50 0.49 10.77 -11.68
CA GLN A 50 0.66 12.10 -11.09
C GLN A 50 -0.64 12.55 -10.41
N GLY A 51 -0.55 13.47 -9.46
CA GLY A 51 -1.73 14.00 -8.75
C GLY A 51 -2.45 12.95 -7.92
N VAL A 52 -1.72 11.94 -7.44
CA VAL A 52 -2.24 10.85 -6.62
C VAL A 52 -2.37 11.35 -5.18
N SER A 53 -3.58 11.25 -4.64
CA SER A 53 -3.92 11.61 -3.26
C SER A 53 -3.97 10.40 -2.32
N SER A 54 -4.13 9.19 -2.86
CA SER A 54 -4.11 7.94 -2.10
C SER A 54 -3.65 6.79 -2.99
N LEU A 55 -2.95 5.80 -2.42
CA LEU A 55 -2.39 4.67 -3.15
C LEU A 55 -2.51 3.41 -2.29
N ALA A 56 -2.87 2.30 -2.91
CA ALA A 56 -2.73 0.97 -2.33
C ALA A 56 -2.27 -0.01 -3.42
N CYS A 57 -1.37 -0.92 -3.06
CA CYS A 57 -0.87 -1.96 -3.95
C CYS A 57 -0.88 -3.33 -3.29
N SER A 58 -1.20 -4.35 -4.09
CA SER A 58 -0.96 -5.77 -3.81
C SER A 58 0.09 -6.31 -4.78
N ALA A 59 0.41 -7.60 -4.70
CA ALA A 59 1.24 -8.27 -5.70
C ALA A 59 0.68 -8.21 -7.14
N GLN A 60 -0.64 -8.01 -7.32
CA GLN A 60 -1.30 -8.11 -8.63
C GLN A 60 -1.78 -6.77 -9.18
N VAL A 61 -2.21 -5.86 -8.32
CA VAL A 61 -2.84 -4.60 -8.75
C VAL A 61 -2.45 -3.46 -7.82
N CYS A 62 -2.25 -2.29 -8.42
CA CYS A 62 -2.18 -1.02 -7.71
C CYS A 62 -3.39 -0.18 -8.08
N VAL A 63 -3.93 0.53 -7.09
CA VAL A 63 -5.03 1.46 -7.24
C VAL A 63 -4.60 2.82 -6.71
N ALA A 64 -4.68 3.83 -7.56
CA ALA A 64 -4.37 5.21 -7.22
C ALA A 64 -5.63 6.06 -7.26
N LYS A 65 -5.89 6.82 -6.19
CA LYS A 65 -6.91 7.87 -6.17
C LYS A 65 -6.28 9.16 -6.69
N VAL A 66 -6.87 9.72 -7.74
CA VAL A 66 -6.64 11.10 -8.19
C VAL A 66 -7.91 11.92 -7.95
N GLN A 67 -7.89 13.23 -8.27
CA GLN A 67 -8.98 14.16 -7.91
C GLN A 67 -10.37 13.56 -8.09
N ASN A 68 -10.75 13.10 -9.30
CA ASN A 68 -12.11 12.60 -9.59
C ASN A 68 -12.15 11.16 -10.14
N ALA A 69 -11.09 10.37 -9.92
CA ALA A 69 -11.03 9.01 -10.47
C ALA A 69 -10.17 8.06 -9.64
N LEU A 70 -10.44 6.77 -9.77
CA LEU A 70 -9.51 5.70 -9.44
C LEU A 70 -8.80 5.24 -10.72
N LEU A 71 -7.48 5.11 -10.64
CA LEU A 71 -6.61 4.58 -11.69
C LEU A 71 -6.12 3.21 -11.26
N LEU A 72 -6.31 2.19 -12.10
CA LEU A 72 -5.83 0.83 -11.83
C LEU A 72 -4.56 0.56 -12.65
N SER A 73 -3.66 -0.27 -12.12
CA SER A 73 -2.46 -0.70 -12.86
C SER A 73 -2.77 -1.53 -14.11
N SER A 74 -4.01 -2.01 -14.27
CA SER A 74 -4.51 -2.60 -15.53
C SER A 74 -4.63 -1.58 -16.67
N GLY A 75 -4.61 -0.28 -16.36
CA GLY A 75 -4.88 0.82 -17.30
C GLY A 75 -6.33 1.31 -17.25
N GLU A 76 -7.20 0.64 -16.49
CA GLU A 76 -8.58 1.07 -16.30
C GLU A 76 -8.66 2.35 -15.46
N THR A 77 -9.65 3.17 -15.79
CA THR A 77 -9.97 4.41 -15.06
C THR A 77 -11.46 4.40 -14.75
N VAL A 78 -11.81 4.66 -13.49
CA VAL A 78 -13.19 4.69 -13.02
C VAL A 78 -13.46 6.03 -12.36
N GLU A 79 -14.56 6.70 -12.72
CA GLU A 79 -14.97 7.93 -12.06
C GLU A 79 -15.21 7.68 -10.56
N ALA A 80 -14.79 8.63 -9.74
CA ALA A 80 -14.87 8.53 -8.29
C ALA A 80 -15.12 9.90 -7.65
N PRO A 81 -15.75 9.96 -6.46
CA PRO A 81 -15.94 11.21 -5.74
C PRO A 81 -14.63 11.98 -5.51
N PRO A 82 -14.68 13.31 -5.39
CA PRO A 82 -13.51 14.13 -5.10
C PRO A 82 -12.88 13.82 -3.74
N GLY A 83 -11.56 13.99 -3.63
CA GLY A 83 -10.82 13.88 -2.36
C GLY A 83 -9.97 12.61 -2.21
N GLN A 84 -9.53 12.34 -0.98
CA GLN A 84 -8.77 11.13 -0.62
C GLN A 84 -9.68 9.90 -0.51
N ALA A 85 -9.08 8.73 -0.66
CA ALA A 85 -9.77 7.45 -0.47
C ALA A 85 -8.90 6.48 0.33
N VAL A 86 -9.51 5.73 1.24
CA VAL A 86 -8.89 4.55 1.85
C VAL A 86 -9.19 3.36 0.94
N VAL A 87 -8.16 2.66 0.46
CA VAL A 87 -8.32 1.60 -0.53
C VAL A 87 -7.81 0.28 0.04
N ALA A 88 -8.63 -0.76 -0.05
CA ALA A 88 -8.26 -2.13 0.27
C ALA A 88 -8.30 -2.99 -0.98
N ILE A 89 -7.31 -3.87 -1.10
CA ILE A 89 -7.11 -4.75 -2.26
C ILE A 89 -6.81 -6.14 -1.73
N GLU A 90 -7.49 -7.16 -2.27
CA GLU A 90 -7.14 -8.57 -2.09
C GLU A 90 -7.47 -9.33 -3.37
N GLY A 91 -6.43 -9.91 -3.99
CA GLY A 91 -6.54 -10.47 -5.34
C GLY A 91 -7.08 -9.43 -6.33
N GLY A 92 -8.18 -9.76 -7.00
CA GLY A 92 -8.89 -8.85 -7.91
C GLY A 92 -10.00 -8.01 -7.25
N THR A 93 -10.19 -8.12 -5.94
CA THR A 93 -11.23 -7.36 -5.24
C THR A 93 -10.68 -6.03 -4.76
N VAL A 94 -11.37 -4.94 -5.08
CA VAL A 94 -11.01 -3.58 -4.64
C VAL A 94 -12.19 -2.96 -3.90
N TYR A 95 -11.93 -2.45 -2.70
CA TYR A 95 -12.84 -1.58 -1.98
C TYR A 95 -12.21 -0.21 -1.82
N ALA A 96 -13.02 0.84 -1.93
CA ALA A 96 -12.59 2.22 -1.71
C ALA A 96 -13.62 2.93 -0.83
N TYR A 97 -13.15 3.52 0.26
CA TYR A 97 -13.95 4.45 1.05
C TYR A 97 -13.54 5.88 0.75
N PHE A 98 -14.51 6.67 0.29
CA PHE A 98 -14.32 8.07 -0.06
C PHE A 98 -14.71 8.96 1.12
N ALA A 99 -13.70 9.39 1.89
CA ALA A 99 -13.91 10.09 3.15
C ALA A 99 -14.74 11.38 3.01
N ALA A 100 -14.60 12.10 1.89
CA ALA A 100 -15.31 13.36 1.66
C ALA A 100 -16.84 13.18 1.55
N VAL A 101 -17.31 12.01 1.10
CA VAL A 101 -18.74 11.71 0.93
C VAL A 101 -19.23 10.62 1.89
N GLY A 102 -18.34 10.03 2.69
CA GLY A 102 -18.68 8.99 3.66
C GLY A 102 -19.20 7.69 3.02
N GLN A 103 -18.73 7.35 1.82
CA GLN A 103 -19.24 6.20 1.05
C GLN A 103 -18.18 5.13 0.89
N LEU A 104 -18.53 3.90 1.28
CA LEU A 104 -17.79 2.69 0.94
C LEU A 104 -18.32 2.15 -0.39
N MET A 105 -17.41 1.91 -1.32
CA MET A 105 -17.70 1.39 -2.65
C MET A 105 -16.86 0.14 -2.90
N GLN A 106 -17.41 -0.80 -3.65
CA GLN A 106 -16.70 -1.96 -4.17
C GLN A 106 -16.55 -1.83 -5.68
N TRP A 107 -15.38 -2.13 -6.20
CA TRP A 107 -15.20 -2.28 -7.63
C TRP A 107 -15.68 -3.64 -8.10
N ARG A 108 -16.57 -3.66 -9.08
CA ARG A 108 -17.08 -4.87 -9.77
C ARG A 108 -17.29 -4.55 -11.24
N ASP A 109 -16.74 -5.39 -12.11
CA ASP A 109 -16.97 -5.35 -13.55
C ASP A 109 -16.81 -3.95 -14.18
N GLY A 110 -15.77 -3.23 -13.77
CA GLY A 110 -15.45 -1.89 -14.29
C GLY A 110 -16.25 -0.74 -13.66
N GLN A 111 -17.09 -1.00 -12.66
CA GLN A 111 -17.92 0.01 -11.99
C GLN A 111 -17.69 0.01 -10.47
N LEU A 112 -17.95 1.17 -9.84
CA LEU A 112 -17.99 1.30 -8.39
C LEU A 112 -19.44 1.16 -7.92
N GLU A 113 -19.70 0.15 -7.11
CA GLU A 113 -21.00 -0.15 -6.52
C GLU A 113 -21.00 0.18 -5.03
N PRO A 114 -22.04 0.85 -4.49
CA PRO A 114 -22.13 1.13 -3.06
C PRO A 114 -22.20 -0.15 -2.23
N VAL A 115 -21.44 -0.18 -1.15
CA VAL A 115 -21.56 -1.20 -0.11
C VAL A 115 -22.46 -0.63 0.99
N HIS A 116 -23.60 -1.28 1.20
CA HIS A 116 -24.48 -0.96 2.32
C HIS A 116 -23.76 -1.44 3.59
N ASP A 117 -23.68 -0.60 4.63
CA ASP A 117 -22.93 -0.80 5.89
C ASP A 117 -21.53 -0.17 5.92
N ALA A 118 -21.48 1.16 5.75
CA ALA A 118 -20.29 1.94 6.12
C ALA A 118 -20.08 1.89 7.65
N PRO A 119 -18.81 1.86 8.10
CA PRO A 119 -18.50 1.73 9.51
C PRO A 119 -18.82 3.03 10.27
N ASP A 120 -19.28 2.89 11.51
CA ASP A 120 -19.48 4.03 12.42
C ASP A 120 -18.13 4.53 12.98
N GLY A 121 -17.87 5.83 12.82
CA GLY A 121 -16.63 6.51 13.18
C GLY A 121 -15.85 7.04 11.97
N GLU A 122 -14.68 7.65 12.24
CA GLU A 122 -13.76 8.05 11.17
C GLU A 122 -12.96 6.83 10.72
N LEU A 123 -13.12 6.43 9.46
CA LEU A 123 -12.36 5.31 8.89
C LEU A 123 -10.89 5.68 8.71
N LEU A 124 -10.01 4.91 9.34
CA LEU A 124 -8.56 5.08 9.24
C LEU A 124 -7.93 4.11 8.24
N ASP A 125 -8.43 2.87 8.19
CA ASP A 125 -7.94 1.87 7.26
C ASP A 125 -8.97 0.80 6.92
N LEU A 126 -8.77 0.14 5.78
CA LEU A 126 -9.55 -0.98 5.29
C LEU A 126 -8.64 -2.15 4.94
N ARG A 127 -9.13 -3.35 5.16
CA ARG A 127 -8.50 -4.58 4.68
C ARG A 127 -9.56 -5.58 4.23
N VAL A 128 -9.33 -6.22 3.09
CA VAL A 128 -10.11 -7.40 2.71
C VAL A 128 -9.44 -8.63 3.33
N ALA A 129 -10.19 -9.38 4.12
CA ALA A 129 -9.77 -10.63 4.74
C ALA A 129 -10.65 -11.79 4.23
N ARG A 130 -10.29 -13.03 4.57
CA ARG A 130 -11.01 -14.23 4.11
C ARG A 130 -12.46 -14.28 4.60
N ASP A 131 -12.72 -13.72 5.77
CA ASP A 131 -14.01 -13.66 6.45
C ASP A 131 -14.82 -12.39 6.13
N GLY A 132 -14.26 -11.47 5.34
CA GLY A 132 -14.95 -10.27 4.87
C GLY A 132 -14.09 -9.02 4.91
N LEU A 133 -14.75 -7.86 4.83
CA LEU A 133 -14.09 -6.57 4.93
C LEU A 133 -13.87 -6.20 6.40
N GLN A 134 -12.62 -5.94 6.76
CA GLN A 134 -12.20 -5.44 8.06
C GLN A 134 -11.88 -3.95 7.96
N TYR A 135 -12.13 -3.22 9.04
CA TYR A 135 -11.88 -1.78 9.10
C TYR A 135 -11.33 -1.37 10.46
N ALA A 136 -10.46 -0.35 10.44
CA ALA A 136 -10.01 0.36 11.61
C ALA A 136 -10.70 1.72 11.63
N VAL A 137 -11.36 2.07 12.74
CA VAL A 137 -12.06 3.33 12.92
C VAL A 137 -11.58 4.07 14.16
N ARG A 138 -11.53 5.40 14.06
CA ARG A 138 -11.39 6.28 15.21
C ARG A 138 -12.77 6.62 15.77
N ARG A 139 -12.90 6.45 17.08
CA ARG A 139 -14.08 6.80 17.88
C ARG A 139 -13.65 7.54 19.14
N ALA A 140 -14.61 7.97 19.96
CA ALA A 140 -14.31 8.46 21.29
C ALA A 140 -13.53 7.40 22.09
N GLY A 141 -12.36 7.77 22.59
CA GLY A 141 -11.48 6.88 23.36
C GLY A 141 -10.38 6.16 22.57
N GLY A 142 -10.29 6.34 21.24
CA GLY A 142 -9.14 5.93 20.43
C GLY A 142 -9.51 5.10 19.20
N VAL A 143 -8.61 4.20 18.78
CA VAL A 143 -8.76 3.40 17.55
C VAL A 143 -9.25 1.99 17.84
N TRP A 144 -10.17 1.52 17.01
CA TRP A 144 -10.81 0.22 17.12
C TRP A 144 -10.77 -0.55 15.80
N ALA A 145 -10.57 -1.86 15.84
CA ALA A 145 -10.68 -2.75 14.69
C ALA A 145 -11.36 -4.07 15.11
N GLY A 146 -12.39 -4.50 14.37
CA GLY A 146 -13.10 -5.75 14.68
C GLY A 146 -13.72 -5.81 16.09
N GLY A 147 -13.97 -4.67 16.73
CA GLY A 147 -14.44 -4.57 18.11
C GLY A 147 -13.34 -4.57 19.18
N GLU A 148 -12.08 -4.76 18.78
CA GLU A 148 -10.92 -4.67 19.65
C GLU A 148 -10.39 -3.23 19.72
N TYR A 149 -10.01 -2.78 20.92
CA TYR A 149 -9.35 -1.51 21.13
C TYR A 149 -7.85 -1.64 20.85
N LEU A 150 -7.35 -0.88 19.88
CA LEU A 150 -5.93 -0.93 19.50
C LEU A 150 -5.07 0.11 20.24
N GLY A 151 -5.70 1.13 20.83
CA GLY A 151 -5.01 2.25 21.47
C GLY A 151 -5.22 3.58 20.75
N ASP A 152 -4.50 4.60 21.23
CA ASP A 152 -4.44 5.91 20.56
C ASP A 152 -3.39 5.90 19.46
N ALA A 153 -3.79 6.28 18.25
CA ALA A 153 -2.91 6.34 17.08
C ALA A 153 -3.34 7.45 16.11
N THR A 154 -2.36 8.09 15.47
CA THR A 154 -2.55 9.08 14.40
C THR A 154 -2.94 8.41 13.08
N ALA A 155 -2.34 7.26 12.81
CA ALA A 155 -2.64 6.43 11.65
C ALA A 155 -2.61 4.94 12.02
N VAL A 156 -3.39 4.14 11.29
CA VAL A 156 -3.41 2.68 11.41
C VAL A 156 -3.32 2.07 10.02
N LEU A 157 -2.68 0.90 9.93
CA LEU A 157 -2.76 0.02 8.76
C LEU A 157 -3.01 -1.41 9.25
N LEU A 158 -4.13 -2.00 8.86
CA LEU A 158 -4.47 -3.39 9.11
C LEU A 158 -3.61 -4.31 8.24
N LEU A 159 -3.05 -5.35 8.86
CA LEU A 159 -2.23 -6.38 8.23
C LEU A 159 -2.94 -7.74 8.30
N ASP A 160 -2.36 -8.75 7.66
CA ASP A 160 -2.81 -10.13 7.88
C ASP A 160 -2.54 -10.58 9.32
N GLY A 161 -3.60 -10.57 10.13
CA GLY A 161 -3.58 -10.94 11.53
C GLY A 161 -3.02 -9.88 12.47
N GLY A 162 -2.72 -8.67 12.01
CA GLY A 162 -2.09 -7.65 12.86
C GLY A 162 -2.41 -6.23 12.43
N ALA A 163 -1.67 -5.27 12.98
CA ALA A 163 -1.80 -3.86 12.61
C ALA A 163 -0.49 -3.10 12.82
N LEU A 164 -0.29 -2.05 12.01
CA LEU A 164 0.63 -0.97 12.31
C LEU A 164 -0.13 0.18 12.94
N LEU A 165 0.40 0.72 14.04
CA LEU A 165 -0.12 1.91 14.71
C LEU A 165 0.97 2.96 14.74
N ALA A 166 0.71 4.12 14.13
CA ALA A 166 1.54 5.30 14.31
C ALA A 166 1.12 6.01 15.61
N THR A 167 2.02 6.09 16.56
CA THR A 167 1.91 6.96 17.72
C THR A 167 2.73 8.23 17.46
N GLY A 168 2.61 9.24 18.32
CA GLY A 168 3.39 10.48 18.16
C GLY A 168 4.90 10.26 18.09
N GLU A 169 5.41 9.20 18.72
CA GLU A 169 6.85 8.94 18.90
C GLU A 169 7.38 7.77 18.06
N GLN A 170 6.54 6.79 17.73
CA GLN A 170 6.96 5.54 17.13
C GLN A 170 5.87 4.89 16.29
N VAL A 171 6.26 3.91 15.49
CA VAL A 171 5.32 2.98 14.84
C VAL A 171 5.38 1.65 15.57
N ARG A 172 4.22 1.13 16.00
CA ARG A 172 4.07 -0.15 16.66
C ARG A 172 3.51 -1.17 15.66
N LEU A 173 4.15 -2.33 15.55
CA LEU A 173 3.65 -3.49 14.81
C LEU A 173 3.08 -4.49 15.80
N LEU A 174 1.76 -4.63 15.81
CA LEU A 174 1.00 -5.59 16.60
C LEU A 174 0.78 -6.87 15.80
N ARG A 175 1.10 -8.01 16.41
CA ARG A 175 0.94 -9.34 15.84
C ARG A 175 -0.20 -10.11 16.53
N PRO A 176 -0.78 -11.13 15.88
CA PRO A 176 -1.91 -11.88 16.46
C PRO A 176 -1.50 -12.76 17.64
N ASP A 177 -0.22 -13.07 17.81
CA ASP A 177 0.31 -13.79 18.97
C ASP A 177 0.53 -12.88 20.19
N GLY A 178 0.13 -11.60 20.09
CA GLY A 178 0.32 -10.58 21.12
C GLY A 178 1.73 -10.00 21.16
N THR A 179 2.63 -10.42 20.26
CA THR A 179 3.95 -9.79 20.15
C THR A 179 3.82 -8.39 19.55
N GLU A 180 4.68 -7.51 20.04
CA GLU A 180 4.75 -6.13 19.59
C GLU A 180 6.19 -5.75 19.33
N MET A 181 6.39 -5.03 18.22
CA MET A 181 7.66 -4.38 17.91
C MET A 181 7.43 -2.89 17.72
N ALA A 182 8.39 -2.09 18.15
CA ALA A 182 8.36 -0.65 17.99
C ALA A 182 9.51 -0.16 17.11
N PHE A 183 9.20 0.77 16.22
CA PHE A 183 10.15 1.41 15.32
C PHE A 183 10.18 2.91 15.61
N PRO A 184 11.35 3.49 15.91
CA PRO A 184 11.47 4.89 16.34
C PRO A 184 11.38 5.85 15.14
N VAL A 185 10.19 5.92 14.53
CA VAL A 185 9.87 6.84 13.43
C VAL A 185 8.78 7.79 13.93
N PRO A 186 9.16 8.97 14.48
CA PRO A 186 8.21 9.87 15.11
C PRO A 186 7.34 10.60 14.09
N GLY A 187 6.12 10.91 14.50
CA GLY A 187 5.21 11.77 13.75
C GLY A 187 4.66 11.15 12.46
N VAL A 188 4.66 9.82 12.31
CA VAL A 188 4.02 9.19 11.14
C VAL A 188 2.54 9.57 11.09
N ALA A 189 2.14 10.16 9.97
CA ALA A 189 0.81 10.70 9.75
C ALA A 189 -0.07 9.78 8.89
N SER A 190 0.54 8.92 8.07
CA SER A 190 -0.18 7.95 7.25
C SER A 190 0.70 6.79 6.82
N PHE A 191 0.04 5.71 6.44
CA PHE A 191 0.64 4.53 5.84
C PHE A 191 0.15 4.36 4.40
N VAL A 192 1.02 3.86 3.54
CA VAL A 192 0.70 3.47 2.16
C VAL A 192 1.20 2.05 1.95
N ARG A 193 0.32 1.13 1.57
CA ARG A 193 0.71 -0.24 1.25
C ARG A 193 1.46 -0.24 -0.09
N MET A 194 2.78 -0.48 -0.05
CA MET A 194 3.62 -0.51 -1.25
C MET A 194 3.52 -1.86 -1.96
N SER A 195 3.44 -2.93 -1.17
CA SER A 195 3.26 -4.33 -1.57
C SER A 195 2.84 -5.15 -0.34
N ASP A 196 2.74 -6.47 -0.49
CA ASP A 196 2.36 -7.36 0.61
C ASP A 196 3.39 -7.39 1.75
N GLY A 197 4.67 -7.13 1.44
CA GLY A 197 5.78 -7.17 2.39
C GLY A 197 6.31 -5.81 2.84
N TYR A 198 5.86 -4.71 2.22
CA TYR A 198 6.38 -3.37 2.48
C TYR A 198 5.29 -2.32 2.65
N VAL A 199 5.48 -1.47 3.64
CA VAL A 199 4.62 -0.34 3.95
C VAL A 199 5.44 0.94 3.91
N GLN A 200 4.97 1.92 3.16
CA GLN A 200 5.50 3.27 3.22
C GLN A 200 4.89 3.99 4.44
N MET A 201 5.75 4.64 5.22
CA MET A 201 5.38 5.49 6.35
C MET A 201 5.71 6.93 5.99
N ILE A 202 4.70 7.80 6.04
CA ILE A 202 4.85 9.22 5.71
C ILE A 202 4.96 10.02 7.01
N ALA A 203 6.12 10.62 7.23
CA ALA A 203 6.44 11.43 8.41
C ALA A 203 6.95 12.83 8.01
N PRO A 204 6.90 13.84 8.91
CA PRO A 204 7.39 15.20 8.64
C PRO A 204 8.84 15.27 8.17
N HIS A 205 9.68 14.36 8.68
CA HIS A 205 11.13 14.36 8.42
C HIS A 205 11.54 13.37 7.32
N GLY A 206 10.59 12.70 6.68
CA GLY A 206 10.87 11.88 5.51
C GLY A 206 9.86 10.77 5.28
N MET A 207 10.08 10.07 4.17
CA MET A 207 9.33 8.87 3.81
C MET A 207 10.19 7.65 4.11
N TRP A 208 9.59 6.67 4.76
CA TRP A 208 10.27 5.45 5.17
C TRP A 208 9.55 4.25 4.59
N ALA A 209 10.26 3.16 4.37
CA ALA A 209 9.67 1.86 4.11
C ALA A 209 9.91 0.95 5.31
N LEU A 210 8.87 0.28 5.78
CA LEU A 210 8.94 -0.78 6.77
C LEU A 210 8.74 -2.12 6.05
N ARG A 211 9.73 -3.00 6.12
CA ARG A 211 9.53 -4.43 5.81
C ARG A 211 8.77 -5.04 6.98
N ILE A 212 7.65 -5.71 6.70
CA ILE A 212 6.74 -6.29 7.71
C ILE A 212 6.76 -7.82 7.77
N GLU A 213 7.66 -8.44 7.02
CA GLU A 213 7.84 -9.89 7.00
C GLU A 213 8.41 -10.40 8.34
N PRO A 214 7.80 -11.43 8.96
CA PRO A 214 8.28 -12.01 10.21
C PRO A 214 9.77 -12.38 10.20
N GLY A 215 10.54 -11.87 11.17
CA GLY A 215 11.97 -12.12 11.32
C GLY A 215 12.88 -11.27 10.43
N HIS A 216 12.31 -10.37 9.64
CA HIS A 216 13.02 -9.47 8.73
C HIS A 216 12.56 -8.02 8.85
N GLU A 217 11.88 -7.68 9.95
CA GLU A 217 11.30 -6.37 10.14
C GLU A 217 12.38 -5.31 10.27
N GLN A 218 12.33 -4.33 9.37
CA GLN A 218 13.35 -3.29 9.31
C GLN A 218 12.80 -2.04 8.62
N VAL A 219 13.24 -0.89 9.12
CA VAL A 219 12.94 0.42 8.54
C VAL A 219 14.07 0.87 7.63
N PHE A 220 13.69 1.42 6.47
CA PHE A 220 14.57 1.99 5.46
C PHE A 220 14.12 3.41 5.14
N LEU A 221 15.04 4.35 5.03
CA LEU A 221 14.73 5.67 4.50
C LEU A 221 14.54 5.56 2.98
N LEU A 222 13.43 6.08 2.45
CA LEU A 222 13.16 6.03 1.02
C LEU A 222 13.87 7.18 0.28
N PRO A 223 14.36 6.95 -0.96
CA PRO A 223 14.92 8.01 -1.80
C PRO A 223 13.83 9.02 -2.22
N GLY A 224 14.24 10.25 -2.52
CA GLY A 224 13.31 11.34 -2.90
C GLY A 224 13.03 12.36 -1.80
N VAL A 225 13.75 12.29 -0.68
CA VAL A 225 13.90 13.35 0.32
C VAL A 225 15.24 14.03 0.15
N SER A 226 15.35 14.94 -0.82
CA SER A 226 16.34 16.02 -0.70
C SER A 226 15.67 17.12 0.12
N GLN A 227 16.00 17.20 1.42
CA GLN A 227 16.00 18.51 2.05
C GLN A 227 17.14 19.28 1.39
N GLU A 228 16.79 20.28 0.59
CA GLU A 228 17.61 21.50 0.53
C GLU A 228 17.21 22.38 1.71
#